data_AF-A0A7J6RFI9-F1
#
_entry.id   AF-A0A7J6RFI9-F1
#
_cell.length_a   1.000
_cell.length_b   1.000
_cell.length_c   1.000
_cell.angle_alpha   90.00
_cell.angle_beta   90.00
_cell.angle_gamma   90.00
#
_symmetry.space_group_name_H-M   'P 1'
#
loop_
_entity.id
_entity.type
_entity.pdbx_description
1 polymer ?
#
loop_
_entity_poly.entity_id
_entity_poly.type
_entity_poly.pdbx_seq_one_letter_code
_entity_poly.pdbx_strand_id
1 'polypeptide(L)'
;QLSLDSNRISIVLEKPAGDDDDDDDGDNSTTVEVWLDLSRTAQANVALLHDQRKGMQEKVRKTEGQMAKAVKMAEKKLKGKAAGNETAALGGAEKQLLAKRRKKFWFQKFFWFISSDRLLVLAGEKGCGWAECVMPSLQLQSNLGWEHIL
;
A
#
# COMPACT_ATOMS: atom_id res chain seq x y z
N GLN A 1 38.03 7.60 -23.58
CA GLN A 1 38.86 8.33 -22.60
C GLN A 1 39.64 7.36 -21.74
N LEU A 2 40.94 7.59 -21.52
CA LEU A 2 41.81 6.71 -20.72
C LEU A 2 41.90 7.23 -19.27
N SER A 3 41.69 6.35 -18.29
CA SER A 3 41.81 6.64 -16.85
C SER A 3 42.82 5.69 -16.21
N LEU A 4 43.97 6.23 -15.81
CA LEU A 4 45.10 5.43 -15.31
C LEU A 4 44.93 5.02 -13.84
N ASP A 5 44.26 5.82 -13.00
CA ASP A 5 44.04 5.51 -11.58
C ASP A 5 43.28 4.20 -11.37
N SER A 6 42.37 3.89 -12.29
CA SER A 6 41.58 2.65 -12.28
C SER A 6 42.03 1.62 -13.31
N ASN A 7 43.09 1.91 -14.08
CA ASN A 7 43.53 1.12 -15.24
C ASN A 7 42.39 0.78 -16.23
N ARG A 8 41.56 1.76 -16.58
CA ARG A 8 40.40 1.58 -17.46
C ARG A 8 40.44 2.51 -18.66
N ILE A 9 39.89 2.03 -19.77
CA ILE A 9 39.70 2.78 -21.00
C ILE A 9 38.24 2.75 -21.41
N SER A 10 37.67 3.89 -21.81
CA SER A 10 36.38 3.90 -22.50
C SER A 10 36.58 3.85 -24.00
N ILE A 11 35.84 2.96 -24.65
CA ILE A 11 35.75 2.81 -26.09
C ILE A 11 34.34 3.12 -26.56
N VAL A 12 34.24 3.58 -27.79
CA VAL A 12 33.00 3.98 -28.42
C VAL A 12 32.62 2.88 -29.41
N LEU A 13 31.45 2.29 -29.24
CA LEU A 13 30.95 1.17 -30.04
C LEU A 13 29.68 1.57 -30.79
N GLU A 14 29.60 1.20 -32.06
CA GLU A 14 28.38 1.37 -32.85
C GLU A 14 27.46 0.15 -32.64
N LYS A 15 26.16 0.38 -32.44
CA LYS A 15 25.18 -0.71 -32.39
C LYS A 15 25.10 -1.36 -33.78
N PRO A 16 25.14 -2.70 -33.89
CA PRO A 16 24.89 -3.35 -35.16
C PRO A 16 23.46 -3.07 -35.63
N ALA A 17 23.29 -2.79 -36.93
CA ALA A 17 22.02 -2.42 -37.57
C ALA A 17 21.00 -3.58 -37.71
N GLY A 18 21.07 -4.59 -36.84
CA GLY A 18 20.21 -5.76 -36.89
C GLY A 18 19.77 -6.15 -35.49
N ASP A 19 18.46 -6.36 -35.36
CA ASP A 19 17.70 -6.78 -34.19
C ASP A 19 17.46 -5.69 -33.13
N ASP A 20 16.42 -4.89 -33.35
CA ASP A 20 15.22 -4.84 -32.48
C ASP A 20 14.23 -3.81 -33.07
N ASP A 21 13.02 -4.26 -33.39
CA ASP A 21 11.84 -3.43 -33.73
C ASP A 21 11.40 -2.61 -32.50
N ASP A 22 12.21 -1.62 -32.10
CA ASP A 22 11.81 -0.60 -31.14
C ASP A 22 11.54 0.70 -31.90
N ASP A 23 10.27 1.08 -31.95
CA ASP A 23 9.76 2.37 -32.42
C ASP A 23 10.37 3.54 -31.62
N ASP A 24 11.62 3.93 -31.90
CA ASP A 24 12.24 5.14 -31.32
C ASP A 24 12.38 6.22 -32.40
N ASP A 25 11.44 7.16 -32.37
CA ASP A 25 11.46 8.40 -33.13
C ASP A 25 12.66 9.26 -32.70
N GLY A 26 13.73 9.19 -33.49
CA GLY A 26 14.59 10.35 -33.77
C GLY A 26 15.80 10.59 -32.87
N ASP A 27 16.80 9.69 -32.90
CA ASP A 27 18.23 10.10 -32.90
C ASP A 27 19.11 8.97 -33.49
N ASN A 28 19.61 9.16 -34.71
CA ASN A 28 20.34 8.15 -35.48
C ASN A 28 21.83 8.07 -35.11
N SER A 29 22.16 8.17 -33.82
CA SER A 29 23.52 7.93 -33.32
C SER A 29 23.51 6.84 -32.25
N THR A 30 23.36 5.59 -32.69
CA THR A 30 23.40 4.39 -31.84
C THR A 30 24.83 4.04 -31.40
N THR A 31 25.54 5.05 -30.91
CA THR A 31 26.91 4.95 -30.43
C THR A 31 26.91 4.85 -28.91
N VAL A 32 27.52 3.78 -28.38
CA VAL A 32 27.55 3.47 -26.96
C VAL A 32 28.99 3.53 -26.45
N GLU A 33 29.21 4.31 -25.39
CA GLU A 33 30.49 4.34 -24.67
C GLU A 33 30.55 3.19 -23.65
N VAL A 34 31.59 2.36 -23.74
CA VAL A 34 31.81 1.19 -22.88
C VAL A 34 33.17 1.25 -22.20
N TRP A 35 33.17 1.06 -20.87
CA TRP A 35 34.39 1.00 -20.07
C TRP A 35 34.97 -0.41 -20.03
N LEU A 36 36.27 -0.50 -20.31
CA LEU A 36 37.06 -1.74 -20.29
C LEU A 36 38.19 -1.64 -19.27
N ASP A 37 38.49 -2.75 -18.60
CA ASP A 37 39.64 -2.89 -17.69
C ASP A 37 40.83 -3.44 -18.47
N LEU A 38 41.94 -2.70 -18.50
CA LEU A 38 43.15 -3.07 -19.24
C LEU A 38 43.93 -4.21 -18.59
N SER A 39 43.66 -4.50 -17.32
CA SER A 39 44.28 -5.61 -16.58
C SER A 39 43.69 -6.98 -16.96
N ARG A 40 42.55 -6.98 -17.66
CA ARG A 40 41.78 -8.18 -18.00
C ARG A 40 41.90 -8.48 -19.49
N THR A 41 41.77 -9.76 -19.83
CA THR A 41 41.67 -10.17 -21.23
C THR A 41 40.35 -9.70 -21.84
N ALA A 42 40.30 -9.56 -23.16
CA ALA A 42 39.09 -9.14 -23.87
C ALA A 42 37.88 -10.04 -23.54
N GLN A 43 38.09 -11.36 -23.50
CA GLN A 43 37.04 -12.33 -23.17
C GLN A 43 36.50 -12.18 -21.75
N ALA A 44 37.38 -11.89 -20.79
CA ALA A 44 36.97 -11.67 -19.40
C ALA A 44 36.13 -10.38 -19.26
N ASN A 45 36.49 -9.31 -19.97
CA ASN A 45 35.70 -8.07 -20.00
C ASN A 45 34.31 -8.29 -20.62
N VAL A 46 34.23 -9.05 -21.72
CA VAL A 46 32.94 -9.39 -22.36
C VAL A 46 32.05 -10.22 -21.42
N ALA A 47 32.62 -11.24 -20.76
CA ALA A 47 31.87 -12.07 -19.82
C ALA A 47 31.27 -11.24 -18.67
N LEU A 48 32.06 -10.31 -18.10
CA LEU A 48 31.57 -9.42 -17.03
C LEU A 48 30.43 -8.51 -17.50
N LEU A 49 30.58 -7.90 -18.67
CA LEU A 49 29.53 -7.03 -19.22
C LEU A 49 28.24 -7.83 -19.46
N HIS A 50 28.37 -9.07 -19.93
CA HIS A 50 27.24 -9.95 -20.15
C HIS A 50 26.55 -10.36 -18.83
N ASP A 51 27.30 -10.64 -17.78
CA ASP A 51 26.75 -10.95 -16.46
C ASP A 51 26.09 -9.73 -15.81
N GLN A 52 26.68 -8.54 -15.97
CA GLN A 52 26.06 -7.27 -15.57
C GLN A 52 24.74 -7.04 -16.30
N ARG A 53 24.69 -7.27 -17.62
CA ARG A 53 23.46 -7.17 -18.43
C ARG A 53 22.36 -8.07 -17.86
N LYS A 54 22.65 -9.35 -17.57
CA LYS A 54 21.67 -10.28 -16.96
C LYS A 54 21.16 -9.78 -15.62
N GLY A 55 22.06 -9.29 -14.75
CA GLY A 55 21.68 -8.74 -13.45
C GLY A 55 20.80 -7.49 -13.57
N MET A 56 21.08 -6.62 -14.54
CA MET A 56 20.26 -5.45 -14.82
C MET A 56 18.88 -5.84 -15.37
N GLN A 57 18.82 -6.80 -16.31
CA GLN A 57 17.55 -7.32 -16.84
C GLN A 57 16.63 -7.86 -15.73
N GLU A 58 17.18 -8.59 -14.75
CA GLU A 58 16.38 -9.07 -13.63
C GLU A 58 15.83 -7.91 -12.76
N LYS A 59 16.63 -6.85 -12.55
CA LYS A 59 16.20 -5.65 -11.82
C LYS A 59 15.11 -4.90 -12.57
N VAL A 60 15.23 -4.77 -13.89
CA VAL A 60 14.21 -4.14 -14.75
C VAL A 60 12.90 -4.93 -14.65
N ARG A 61 12.93 -6.25 -14.86
CA ARG A 61 11.75 -7.12 -14.73
C ARG A 61 11.06 -7.01 -13.36
N LYS A 62 11.85 -6.98 -12.28
CA LYS A 62 11.31 -6.80 -10.92
C LYS A 62 10.66 -5.42 -10.76
N THR A 63 11.28 -4.38 -11.30
CA THR A 63 10.79 -3.00 -11.22
C THR A 63 9.48 -2.86 -11.99
N GLU A 64 9.40 -3.35 -13.22
CA GLU A 64 8.18 -3.35 -14.04
C GLU A 64 7.01 -4.07 -13.34
N GLY A 65 7.27 -5.24 -12.76
CA GLY A 65 6.26 -5.99 -12.01
C GLY A 65 5.73 -5.22 -10.79
N GLN A 66 6.59 -4.46 -10.11
CA GLN A 66 6.17 -3.62 -8.98
C GLN A 66 5.46 -2.34 -9.45
N MET A 67 5.92 -1.73 -10.54
CA MET A 67 5.26 -0.56 -11.15
C MET A 67 3.82 -0.91 -11.55
N ALA A 68 3.61 -2.03 -12.24
CA ALA A 68 2.27 -2.48 -12.62
C ALA A 68 1.34 -2.70 -11.41
N LYS A 69 1.87 -3.23 -10.30
CA LYS A 69 1.12 -3.41 -9.05
C LYS A 69 0.80 -2.07 -8.39
N ALA A 70 1.76 -1.14 -8.35
CA ALA A 70 1.58 0.19 -7.79
C ALA A 70 0.50 0.98 -8.55
N VAL A 71 0.51 0.91 -9.88
CA VAL A 71 -0.53 1.53 -10.72
C VAL A 71 -1.92 0.96 -10.40
N LYS A 72 -2.08 -0.37 -10.38
CA LYS A 72 -3.36 -1.01 -10.03
C LYS A 72 -3.84 -0.64 -8.62
N MET A 73 -2.93 -0.54 -7.65
CA MET A 73 -3.26 -0.10 -6.29
C MET A 73 -3.68 1.37 -6.25
N ALA A 74 -3.01 2.24 -6.99
CA ALA A 74 -3.39 3.64 -7.13
C ALA A 74 -4.80 3.77 -7.73
N GLU A 75 -5.09 3.06 -8.83
CA GLU A 75 -6.42 3.02 -9.44
C GLU A 75 -7.50 2.55 -8.46
N LYS A 76 -7.26 1.46 -7.72
CA LYS A 76 -8.20 0.95 -6.72
C LYS A 76 -8.42 1.95 -5.59
N LYS A 77 -7.37 2.64 -5.13
CA LYS A 77 -7.48 3.66 -4.08
C LYS A 77 -8.25 4.89 -4.57
N LEU A 78 -8.08 5.29 -5.82
CA LEU A 78 -8.87 6.37 -6.42
C LEU A 78 -10.36 5.99 -6.52
N LYS A 79 -10.68 4.79 -7.01
CA LYS A 79 -12.07 4.28 -7.06
C LYS A 79 -12.69 4.15 -5.66
N GLY A 80 -11.95 3.61 -4.69
CA GLY A 80 -12.42 3.46 -3.31
C GLY A 80 -12.63 4.80 -2.59
N LYS A 81 -11.80 5.81 -2.87
CA LYS A 81 -12.02 7.17 -2.38
C LYS A 81 -13.26 7.82 -3.00
N ALA A 82 -13.52 7.62 -4.28
CA ALA A 82 -14.74 8.11 -4.93
C ALA A 82 -16.01 7.49 -4.31
N ALA A 83 -16.04 6.16 -4.17
CA ALA A 83 -17.17 5.44 -3.55
C ALA A 83 -17.33 5.70 -2.04
N GLY A 84 -16.21 5.86 -1.34
CA GLY A 84 -16.18 6.22 0.08
C GLY A 84 -16.69 7.63 0.33
N ASN A 85 -16.46 8.57 -0.59
CA ASN A 85 -16.98 9.93 -0.46
C ASN A 85 -18.50 9.98 -0.64
N GLU A 86 -19.06 9.14 -1.53
CA GLU A 86 -20.51 9.04 -1.72
C GLU A 86 -21.21 8.48 -0.46
N THR A 87 -20.66 7.42 0.14
CA THR A 87 -21.21 6.83 1.37
C THR A 87 -20.92 7.63 2.65
N ALA A 88 -19.81 8.38 2.68
CA ALA A 88 -19.50 9.30 3.77
C ALA A 88 -20.37 10.57 3.73
N ALA A 89 -20.71 11.06 2.53
CA ALA A 89 -21.56 12.23 2.34
C ALA A 89 -23.02 11.99 2.73
N LEU A 90 -23.53 10.76 2.58
CA LEU A 90 -24.93 10.41 2.88
C LEU A 90 -25.20 10.08 4.37
N GLY A 91 -24.23 10.23 5.26
CA GLY A 91 -24.44 10.09 6.72
C GLY A 91 -23.31 9.40 7.49
N GLY A 92 -22.23 8.98 6.83
CA GLY A 92 -21.06 8.39 7.49
C GLY A 92 -20.22 9.40 8.26
N ALA A 93 -20.04 10.61 7.72
CA ALA A 93 -19.27 11.67 8.37
C ALA A 93 -19.93 12.13 9.69
N GLU A 94 -21.25 12.38 9.67
CA GLU A 94 -22.00 12.75 10.87
C GLU A 94 -21.99 11.63 11.92
N LYS A 95 -22.14 10.37 11.52
CA LYS A 95 -22.05 9.22 12.44
C LYS A 95 -20.66 9.08 13.06
N GLN A 96 -19.58 9.34 12.33
CA GLN A 96 -18.22 9.32 12.88
C GLN A 96 -17.96 10.48 13.85
N LEU A 97 -18.43 11.69 13.54
CA LEU A 97 -18.37 12.82 14.46
C LEU A 97 -19.20 12.56 15.73
N LEU A 98 -20.39 11.96 15.57
CA LEU A 98 -21.27 11.62 16.68
C LEU A 98 -20.69 10.50 17.56
N ALA A 99 -20.04 9.51 16.95
CA ALA A 99 -19.34 8.43 17.65
C ALA A 99 -18.13 8.91 18.48
N LYS A 100 -17.43 9.98 18.05
CA LYS A 100 -16.35 10.60 18.82
C LYS A 100 -16.86 11.38 20.05
N ARG A 101 -18.11 11.87 20.02
CA ARG A 101 -18.68 12.72 21.07
C ARG A 101 -19.43 11.94 22.16
N ARG A 102 -20.00 10.77 21.85
CA ARG A 102 -20.86 10.02 22.78
C ARG A 102 -20.08 9.09 23.72
N LYS A 103 -20.46 9.06 25.00
CA LYS A 103 -20.08 7.97 25.92
C LYS A 103 -20.80 6.70 25.47
N LYS A 104 -20.05 5.67 25.07
CA LYS A 104 -20.61 4.36 24.72
C LYS A 104 -21.05 3.66 26.01
N PHE A 105 -22.31 3.25 26.07
CA PHE A 105 -22.80 2.42 27.16
C PHE A 105 -22.48 0.94 26.88
N TRP A 106 -22.26 0.17 27.94
CA TRP A 106 -21.87 -1.25 27.84
C TRP A 106 -22.91 -2.11 27.12
N PHE A 107 -24.20 -1.74 27.20
CA PHE A 107 -25.31 -2.48 26.59
C PHE A 107 -25.44 -2.29 25.07
N GLN A 108 -24.79 -1.27 24.48
CA GLN A 108 -24.84 -1.03 23.02
C GLN A 108 -24.15 -2.10 22.19
N LYS A 109 -23.45 -3.05 22.85
CA LYS A 109 -22.86 -4.22 22.22
C LYS A 109 -23.91 -5.28 21.83
N PHE A 110 -25.09 -5.26 22.43
CA PHE A 110 -26.16 -6.24 22.21
C PHE A 110 -27.27 -5.65 21.34
N PHE A 111 -28.16 -6.51 20.84
CA PHE A 111 -29.43 -6.04 20.28
C PHE A 111 -30.28 -5.50 21.43
N TRP A 112 -30.54 -4.20 21.45
CA TRP A 112 -31.28 -3.56 22.53
C TRP A 112 -32.34 -2.60 21.99
N PHE A 113 -33.42 -2.45 22.74
CA PHE A 113 -34.41 -1.40 22.52
C PHE A 113 -34.99 -0.94 23.86
N ILE A 114 -35.52 0.28 23.89
CA ILE A 114 -36.27 0.79 25.03
C ILE A 114 -37.75 0.63 24.68
N SER A 115 -38.48 -0.11 25.51
CA SER A 115 -39.94 -0.23 25.40
C SER A 115 -40.62 1.09 25.77
N SER A 116 -41.87 1.29 25.36
CA SER A 116 -42.71 2.43 25.76
C SER A 116 -42.80 2.59 27.28
N ASP A 117 -42.70 1.48 28.01
CA ASP A 117 -42.73 1.43 29.47
C ASP A 117 -41.37 1.76 30.12
N ARG A 118 -40.45 2.37 29.36
CA ARG A 118 -39.09 2.75 29.81
C ARG A 118 -38.24 1.56 30.28
N LEU A 119 -38.55 0.37 29.81
CA LEU A 119 -37.77 -0.84 30.08
C LEU A 119 -36.68 -1.00 29.02
N LEU A 120 -35.43 -1.19 29.47
CA LEU A 120 -34.31 -1.57 28.59
C LEU A 120 -34.36 -3.08 28.35
N VAL A 121 -34.67 -3.49 27.12
CA VAL A 121 -34.72 -4.90 26.72
C VAL A 121 -33.43 -5.23 25.97
N LEU A 122 -32.74 -6.29 26.40
CA LEU A 122 -31.53 -6.81 25.78
C LEU A 122 -31.80 -8.20 25.21
N ALA A 123 -31.57 -8.38 23.92
CA ALA A 123 -31.58 -9.68 23.27
C ALA A 123 -30.16 -10.23 23.22
N GLY A 124 -29.94 -11.36 23.90
CA GLY A 124 -28.68 -12.10 23.86
C GLY A 124 -28.58 -12.91 22.58
N GLU A 125 -27.56 -12.64 21.76
CA GLU A 125 -27.17 -13.55 20.68
C GLU A 125 -26.48 -14.76 21.34
N LYS A 126 -27.00 -15.98 21.10
CA LYS A 126 -26.44 -17.21 21.67
C LYS A 126 -25.07 -17.48 21.06
N GLY A 127 -24.02 -16.90 21.65
CA GLY A 127 -22.66 -17.06 21.12
C GLY A 127 -21.49 -16.58 21.99
N CYS A 128 -21.71 -16.05 23.20
CA CYS A 128 -20.61 -15.71 24.11
C CYS A 128 -20.62 -16.64 25.33
N GLY A 129 -19.56 -17.44 25.48
CA GLY A 129 -19.34 -18.32 26.61
C GLY A 129 -19.37 -17.55 27.94
N TRP A 130 -19.91 -18.21 28.96
CA TRP A 130 -20.28 -17.70 30.28
C TRP A 130 -19.11 -17.22 31.17
N ALA A 131 -17.93 -16.95 30.61
CA ALA A 131 -16.72 -16.67 31.39
C ALA A 131 -16.29 -15.19 31.46
N GLU A 132 -16.83 -14.31 30.61
CA GLU A 132 -16.44 -12.88 30.62
C GLU A 132 -17.54 -11.92 31.12
N CYS A 133 -18.71 -12.43 31.53
CA CYS A 133 -19.78 -11.61 32.10
C CYS A 133 -19.69 -11.42 33.62
N VAL A 134 -18.56 -11.73 34.25
CA VAL A 134 -18.32 -11.35 35.66
C VAL A 134 -18.00 -9.85 35.69
N MET A 135 -18.97 -9.10 36.20
CA MET A 135 -18.97 -7.65 36.33
C MET A 135 -17.68 -7.10 36.94
N PRO A 136 -17.03 -6.08 36.34
CA PRO A 136 -16.27 -5.13 37.11
C PRO A 136 -17.29 -4.27 37.86
N SER A 137 -17.47 -4.64 39.12
CA SER A 137 -17.84 -3.81 40.28
C SER A 137 -18.80 -2.64 40.02
N LEU A 138 -19.95 -2.73 40.70
CA LEU A 138 -20.68 -1.56 41.19
C LEU A 138 -19.70 -0.44 41.58
N GLN A 139 -19.69 0.62 40.78
CA GLN A 139 -19.46 1.96 41.30
C GLN A 139 -20.69 2.77 40.94
N LEU A 140 -21.60 2.71 41.90
CA LEU A 140 -22.66 3.65 42.19
C LEU A 140 -22.30 5.05 41.68
N GLN A 141 -22.74 5.42 40.47
CA GLN A 141 -23.08 6.82 40.21
C GLN A 141 -24.47 7.04 40.79
N SER A 142 -24.52 7.05 42.11
CA SER A 142 -25.52 7.84 42.82
C SER A 142 -25.46 9.26 42.29
N ASN A 143 -26.62 9.83 41.98
CA ASN A 143 -26.87 11.25 41.73
C ASN A 143 -26.67 11.87 40.34
N LEU A 144 -26.87 11.13 39.24
CA LEU A 144 -27.26 11.79 37.98
C LEU A 144 -28.44 11.06 37.34
N GLY A 145 -29.52 11.81 37.17
CA GLY A 145 -30.85 11.34 36.85
C GLY A 145 -30.93 10.55 35.54
N TRP A 146 -31.70 9.49 35.59
CA TRP A 146 -32.13 8.69 34.45
C TRP A 146 -33.09 9.45 33.51
N GLU A 147 -33.39 10.72 33.79
CA GLU A 147 -34.33 11.56 33.04
C GLU A 147 -33.79 12.10 31.71
N HIS A 148 -32.49 11.91 31.40
CA HIS A 148 -31.84 12.48 30.22
C HIS A 148 -31.35 11.45 29.18
N ILE A 149 -31.95 10.26 29.12
CA ILE A 149 -31.66 9.27 28.06
C ILE A 149 -32.71 9.30 26.91
N LEU A 150 -33.60 10.29 26.91
CA LEU A 150 -34.45 10.65 25.76
C LEU A 150 -34.01 11.99 25.18
#